data_AF-A0A8S9TNL8-F1
#
_entry.id   AF-A0A8S9TNL8-F1
#
_cell.length_a   1.000
_cell.length_b   1.000
_cell.length_c   1.000
_cell.angle_alpha   90.00
_cell.angle_beta   90.00
_cell.angle_gamma   90.00
#
_symmetry.space_group_name_H-M   'P 1'
#
loop_
_entity.id
_entity.type
_entity.pdbx_description
1 polymer ?
#
loop_
_entity_poly.entity_id
_entity_poly.type
_entity_poly.pdbx_seq_one_letter_code
_entity_poly.pdbx_strand_id
1 'polypeptide(L)'
;MKITVLFPELPFRAEWIFPRTADAIPRAGYVDSLITRPLVEELTSAAPWDTLVTTPVDPVSFRGDVRGRLGVFVRAFRDFASKHRVAIWEGTHRFPISRNQVQGSTWLSNFNKQRGNRRSHAGRAWKRVLVILVLAIQDGWCDVDILLDPSFLHLPRRGDKVAWFPGFVSRQANLEDPNLHRPEPASLLEALREIDEAEPWRIQFRGT
;
A
#
# COMPACT_ATOMS: atom_id res chain seq x y z
N MET A 1 13.51 -21.96 4.62
CA MET A 1 14.40 -20.80 4.81
C MET A 1 13.60 -19.61 5.34
N LYS A 2 13.94 -19.06 6.50
CA LYS A 2 13.28 -17.84 7.02
C LYS A 2 13.97 -16.63 6.39
N ILE A 3 13.21 -15.66 5.87
CA ILE A 3 13.73 -14.37 5.34
C ILE A 3 14.68 -13.66 6.31
N THR A 4 14.55 -13.91 7.62
CA THR A 4 15.45 -13.42 8.67
C THR A 4 16.90 -13.86 8.50
N VAL A 5 17.20 -14.85 7.64
CA VAL A 5 18.58 -15.28 7.35
C VAL A 5 19.29 -14.33 6.39
N LEU A 6 18.57 -13.60 5.53
CA LEU A 6 19.20 -12.71 4.54
C LEU A 6 19.59 -11.35 5.11
N PHE A 7 18.95 -10.93 6.19
CA PHE A 7 19.18 -9.63 6.81
C PHE A 7 19.11 -9.77 8.34
N PRO A 8 20.19 -10.23 9.00
CA PRO A 8 20.16 -10.44 10.45
C PRO A 8 19.93 -9.13 11.18
N GLU A 9 20.61 -8.04 10.79
CA GLU A 9 20.51 -6.72 11.42
C GLU A 9 20.89 -5.60 10.45
N LEU A 10 20.14 -5.42 9.35
CA LEU A 10 20.13 -4.10 8.73
C LEU A 10 19.24 -3.20 9.59
N PRO A 11 19.69 -2.00 10.01
CA PRO A 11 18.83 -1.00 10.63
C PRO A 11 17.85 -0.47 9.56
N PHE A 12 16.87 -1.30 9.22
CA PHE A 12 15.88 -0.96 8.22
C PHE A 12 14.94 0.07 8.84
N ARG A 13 15.22 1.33 8.52
CA ARG A 13 14.33 2.44 8.82
C ARG A 13 13.22 2.46 7.77
N ALA A 14 11.97 2.57 8.22
CA ALA A 14 10.83 2.69 7.30
C ALA A 14 11.00 3.90 6.36
N GLU A 15 11.72 4.93 6.82
CA GLU A 15 12.13 6.16 6.12
C GLU A 15 12.80 5.90 4.76
N TRP A 16 13.49 4.77 4.59
CA TRP A 16 14.21 4.46 3.36
C TRP A 16 13.30 4.01 2.22
N ILE A 17 12.09 3.55 2.55
CA ILE A 17 11.12 3.05 1.57
C ILE A 17 9.85 3.90 1.54
N PHE A 18 9.45 4.44 2.68
CA PHE A 18 8.25 5.26 2.82
C PHE A 18 8.66 6.66 3.25
N PRO A 19 8.34 7.71 2.47
CA PRO A 19 8.81 9.07 2.71
C PRO A 19 8.25 9.70 4.00
N ARG A 20 7.26 9.06 4.66
CA ARG A 20 6.69 9.54 5.92
C ARG A 20 6.95 8.57 7.08
N THR A 21 7.89 8.91 7.95
CA THR A 21 7.71 8.71 9.39
C THR A 21 6.97 9.93 9.91
N ALA A 22 5.67 10.03 9.63
CA ALA A 22 4.94 11.10 10.25
C ALA A 22 5.07 10.92 11.77
N ASP A 23 5.60 11.96 12.44
CA ASP A 23 5.20 12.33 13.79
C ASP A 23 3.73 11.99 13.92
N ALA A 24 3.35 11.33 15.02
CA ALA A 24 2.03 10.73 15.17
C ALA A 24 0.95 11.66 14.61
N ILE A 25 0.53 11.43 13.34
CA ILE A 25 -0.47 12.28 12.68
C ILE A 25 -1.62 12.22 13.67
N PRO A 26 -2.01 13.37 14.26
CA PRO A 26 -2.99 13.33 15.31
C PRO A 26 -4.18 12.58 14.75
N ARG A 27 -4.61 11.52 15.44
CA ARG A 27 -5.85 10.81 15.06
C ARG A 27 -7.05 11.77 15.04
N ALA A 28 -6.90 12.95 15.65
CA ALA A 28 -7.76 14.11 15.50
C ALA A 28 -7.40 14.89 14.24
N GLY A 29 -8.34 15.05 13.31
CA GLY A 29 -8.15 15.89 12.13
C GLY A 29 -8.42 15.23 10.78
N TYR A 30 -8.88 13.98 10.76
CA TYR A 30 -9.42 13.36 9.55
C TYR A 30 -10.95 13.31 9.60
N VAL A 31 -11.59 13.23 8.43
CA VAL A 31 -13.05 13.21 8.30
C VAL A 31 -13.55 11.79 8.57
N ASP A 32 -13.71 11.44 9.84
CA ASP A 32 -14.10 10.10 10.27
C ASP A 32 -15.53 9.71 9.88
N SER A 33 -16.39 10.71 9.64
CA SER A 33 -17.73 10.54 9.06
C SER A 33 -17.71 9.94 7.65
N LEU A 34 -16.58 9.93 6.95
CA LEU A 34 -16.42 9.21 5.68
C LEU A 34 -16.34 7.69 5.84
N ILE A 35 -16.05 7.18 7.05
CA ILE A 35 -15.91 5.74 7.30
C ILE A 35 -17.29 5.14 7.62
N THR A 36 -18.16 5.15 6.62
CA THR A 36 -19.48 4.53 6.67
C THR A 36 -19.57 3.37 5.68
N ARG A 37 -20.52 2.45 5.90
CA ARG A 37 -20.72 1.33 4.98
C ARG A 37 -20.93 1.79 3.53
N PRO A 38 -21.85 2.72 3.21
CA PRO A 38 -22.10 3.11 1.82
C PRO A 38 -20.86 3.66 1.12
N LEU A 39 -20.10 4.53 1.78
CA LEU A 39 -18.90 5.14 1.19
C LEU A 39 -17.76 4.13 1.02
N VAL A 40 -17.62 3.16 1.93
CA VAL A 40 -16.62 2.09 1.78
C VAL A 40 -17.04 1.10 0.67
N GLU A 41 -18.33 0.79 0.54
CA GLU A 41 -18.86 -0.04 -0.56
C GLU A 41 -18.67 0.67 -1.91
N GLU A 42 -18.88 1.98 -1.98
CA GLU A 42 -18.62 2.82 -3.15
C GLU A 42 -17.13 2.77 -3.55
N LEU A 43 -16.22 3.03 -2.60
CA LEU A 43 -14.77 2.93 -2.82
C LEU A 43 -14.37 1.54 -3.31
N THR A 44 -14.94 0.48 -2.71
CA THR A 44 -14.65 -0.90 -3.09
C THR A 44 -15.15 -1.21 -4.51
N SER A 45 -16.31 -0.67 -4.89
CA SER A 45 -16.92 -0.87 -6.20
C SER A 45 -16.16 -0.14 -7.31
N ALA A 46 -15.55 1.01 -7.00
CA ALA A 46 -14.68 1.72 -7.92
C ALA A 46 -13.34 1.02 -8.20
N ALA A 47 -13.01 -0.04 -7.44
CA ALA A 47 -11.82 -0.88 -7.63
C ALA A 47 -10.50 -0.10 -7.84
N PRO A 48 -10.14 0.85 -6.94
CA PRO A 48 -8.96 1.71 -7.12
C PRO A 48 -7.63 0.95 -7.24
N TRP A 49 -7.57 -0.29 -6.74
CA TRP A 49 -6.42 -1.19 -6.85
C TRP A 49 -6.16 -1.70 -8.28
N ASP A 50 -7.10 -1.55 -9.23
CA ASP A 50 -6.89 -2.02 -10.59
C ASP A 50 -5.82 -1.19 -11.33
N THR A 51 -5.58 0.06 -10.89
CA THR A 51 -4.46 0.92 -11.34
C THR A 51 -3.09 0.23 -11.18
N LEU A 52 -2.92 -0.61 -10.15
CA LEU A 52 -1.70 -1.39 -9.94
C LEU A 52 -1.44 -2.44 -11.03
N VAL A 53 -2.46 -2.81 -11.80
CA VAL A 53 -2.37 -3.80 -12.88
C VAL A 53 -2.39 -3.11 -14.25
N THR A 54 -3.22 -2.08 -14.42
CA THR A 54 -3.45 -1.43 -15.71
C THR A 54 -2.36 -0.45 -16.11
N THR A 55 -1.62 0.10 -15.15
CA THR A 55 -0.51 1.04 -15.39
C THR A 55 0.80 0.42 -14.89
N PRO A 56 1.43 -0.47 -15.67
CA PRO A 56 2.73 -1.04 -15.30
C PRO A 56 3.80 0.07 -15.31
N VAL A 57 4.65 0.08 -14.29
CA VAL A 57 5.90 0.87 -14.30
C VAL A 57 6.95 0.03 -15.03
N ASP A 58 7.69 0.66 -15.93
CA ASP A 58 8.86 0.00 -16.51
C ASP A 58 9.90 -0.24 -15.41
N PRO A 59 10.37 -1.48 -15.24
CA PRO A 59 11.32 -1.74 -14.19
C PRO A 59 12.65 -1.05 -14.47
N VAL A 60 13.23 -0.48 -13.42
CA VAL A 60 14.46 0.31 -13.47
C VAL A 60 15.68 -0.60 -13.28
N SER A 61 15.55 -1.62 -12.44
CA SER A 61 16.65 -2.50 -12.02
C SER A 61 16.79 -3.79 -12.82
N PHE A 62 15.82 -4.11 -13.70
CA PHE A 62 15.84 -5.35 -14.49
C PHE A 62 15.01 -5.24 -15.77
N ARG A 63 15.29 -6.09 -16.76
CA ARG A 63 14.47 -6.15 -17.99
C ARG A 63 13.17 -6.93 -17.75
N GLY A 64 12.07 -6.48 -18.35
CA GLY A 64 10.75 -7.11 -18.15
C GLY A 64 10.58 -8.48 -18.81
N ASP A 65 11.48 -8.87 -19.72
CA ASP A 65 11.42 -10.04 -20.61
C ASP A 65 12.60 -11.01 -20.39
N VAL A 66 13.05 -11.16 -19.15
CA VAL A 66 14.21 -11.99 -18.82
C VAL A 66 13.85 -13.48 -18.84
N ARG A 67 14.78 -14.32 -19.33
CA ARG A 67 14.70 -15.80 -19.29
C ARG A 67 15.31 -16.34 -17.99
N GLY A 68 15.42 -17.67 -17.86
CA GLY A 68 16.07 -18.28 -16.70
C GLY A 68 15.35 -18.04 -15.37
N ARG A 69 16.10 -18.06 -14.26
CA ARG A 69 15.55 -17.98 -12.89
C ARG A 69 14.88 -16.64 -12.61
N LEU A 70 15.48 -15.54 -13.07
CA LEU A 70 14.88 -14.21 -12.95
C LEU A 70 13.55 -14.13 -13.71
N GLY A 71 13.46 -14.70 -14.91
CA GLY A 71 12.18 -14.81 -15.63
C GLY A 71 11.09 -15.56 -14.87
N VAL A 72 11.44 -16.63 -14.15
CA VAL A 72 10.50 -17.37 -13.30
C VAL A 72 10.04 -16.49 -12.13
N PHE A 73 10.95 -15.74 -11.49
CA PHE A 73 10.61 -14.80 -10.43
C PHE A 73 9.66 -13.71 -10.93
N VAL A 74 9.97 -13.05 -12.04
CA VAL A 74 9.16 -11.96 -12.61
C VAL A 74 7.73 -12.43 -12.90
N ARG A 75 7.54 -13.63 -13.47
CA ARG A 75 6.21 -14.21 -13.68
C ARG A 75 5.49 -14.49 -12.37
N ALA A 76 6.14 -15.16 -11.42
CA ALA A 76 5.56 -15.46 -10.12
C ALA A 76 5.17 -14.19 -9.34
N PHE A 77 5.96 -13.13 -9.49
CA PHE A 77 5.65 -11.83 -8.95
C PHE A 77 4.42 -11.19 -9.61
N ARG A 78 4.35 -11.15 -10.95
CA ARG A 78 3.18 -10.60 -11.66
C ARG A 78 1.90 -11.34 -11.29
N ASP A 79 1.94 -12.66 -11.18
CA ASP A 79 0.81 -13.48 -10.74
C ASP A 79 0.40 -13.14 -9.30
N PHE A 80 1.38 -12.99 -8.41
CA PHE A 80 1.15 -12.53 -7.05
C PHE A 80 0.51 -11.14 -7.00
N ALA A 81 1.07 -10.18 -7.75
CA ALA A 81 0.59 -8.81 -7.79
C ALA A 81 -0.85 -8.72 -8.30
N SER A 82 -1.16 -9.42 -9.39
CA SER A 82 -2.52 -9.50 -9.95
C SER A 82 -3.52 -10.13 -8.98
N LYS A 83 -3.15 -11.27 -8.39
CA LYS A 83 -4.03 -12.03 -7.47
C LYS A 83 -4.26 -11.33 -6.14
N HIS A 84 -3.26 -10.59 -5.65
CA HIS A 84 -3.28 -9.93 -4.34
C HIS A 84 -3.36 -8.40 -4.43
N ARG A 85 -3.73 -7.82 -5.59
CA ARG A 85 -3.78 -6.38 -5.84
C ARG A 85 -4.54 -5.58 -4.78
N VAL A 86 -5.68 -6.08 -4.31
CA VAL A 86 -6.46 -5.45 -3.24
C VAL A 86 -5.62 -5.35 -1.97
N ALA A 87 -4.96 -6.43 -1.56
CA ALA A 87 -4.15 -6.45 -0.35
C ALA A 87 -2.91 -5.54 -0.49
N ILE A 88 -2.31 -5.48 -1.68
CA ILE A 88 -1.17 -4.60 -1.99
C ILE A 88 -1.60 -3.13 -1.88
N TRP A 89 -2.69 -2.77 -2.55
CA TRP A 89 -3.26 -1.43 -2.49
C TRP A 89 -3.65 -1.05 -1.05
N GLU A 90 -4.32 -1.93 -0.32
CA GLU A 90 -4.65 -1.74 1.11
C GLU A 90 -3.40 -1.64 2.00
N GLY A 91 -2.25 -2.10 1.53
CA GLY A 91 -0.97 -1.93 2.21
C GLY A 91 -0.52 -0.48 2.21
N THR A 92 -0.62 0.21 1.07
CA THR A 92 -0.24 1.63 0.92
C THR A 92 -1.40 2.59 1.12
N HIS A 93 -2.66 2.13 1.10
CA HIS A 93 -3.87 2.94 1.23
C HIS A 93 -4.75 2.46 2.41
N ARG A 94 -4.12 2.07 3.51
CA ARG A 94 -4.86 1.68 4.70
C ARG A 94 -5.48 2.88 5.40
N PHE A 95 -6.80 2.99 5.47
CA PHE A 95 -7.46 4.01 6.30
C PHE A 95 -7.87 3.48 7.70
N PRO A 96 -7.91 4.34 8.73
CA PRO A 96 -8.32 3.97 10.08
C PRO A 96 -9.81 3.61 10.14
N ILE A 97 -10.13 2.57 10.91
CA ILE A 97 -11.49 2.25 11.34
C ILE A 97 -11.42 2.21 12.87
N SER A 98 -12.11 3.14 13.53
CA SER A 98 -12.00 3.33 14.97
C SER A 98 -12.65 2.18 15.74
N ARG A 99 -12.30 2.01 17.03
CA ARG A 99 -12.94 1.01 17.89
C ARG A 99 -14.46 1.26 17.98
N ASN A 100 -14.86 2.52 18.09
CA ASN A 100 -16.27 2.91 18.15
C ASN A 100 -17.00 2.54 16.86
N GLN A 101 -16.39 2.76 15.70
CA GLN A 101 -16.93 2.37 14.39
C GLN A 101 -17.08 0.84 14.25
N VAL A 102 -16.09 0.08 14.72
CA VAL A 102 -16.16 -1.40 14.75
C VAL A 102 -17.26 -1.90 15.68
N GLN A 103 -17.42 -1.27 16.85
CA GLN A 103 -18.46 -1.63 17.83
C GLN A 103 -19.87 -1.24 17.35
N GLY A 104 -20.00 -0.11 16.67
CA GLY A 104 -21.27 0.40 16.15
C GLY A 104 -21.72 -0.21 14.83
N SER A 105 -20.88 -1.02 14.15
CA SER A 105 -21.22 -1.62 12.87
C SER A 105 -20.59 -3.01 12.69
N THR A 106 -21.44 -4.04 12.70
CA THR A 106 -21.06 -5.42 12.36
C THR A 106 -20.43 -5.52 10.98
N TRP A 107 -20.90 -4.70 10.03
CA TRP A 107 -20.34 -4.65 8.68
C TRP A 107 -18.89 -4.14 8.69
N LEU A 108 -18.61 -3.02 9.36
CA LEU A 108 -17.25 -2.48 9.47
C LEU A 108 -16.31 -3.41 10.22
N SER A 109 -16.81 -4.10 11.25
CA SER A 109 -16.07 -5.14 11.96
C SER A 109 -15.64 -6.28 11.03
N ASN A 110 -16.58 -6.81 10.25
CA ASN A 110 -16.31 -7.87 9.27
C ASN A 110 -15.37 -7.40 8.16
N PHE A 111 -15.59 -6.21 7.61
CA PHE A 111 -14.73 -5.61 6.61
C PHE A 111 -13.29 -5.46 7.12
N ASN A 112 -13.10 -4.95 8.34
CA ASN A 112 -11.78 -4.79 8.94
C ASN A 112 -11.08 -6.15 9.16
N LYS A 113 -11.82 -7.19 9.55
CA LYS A 113 -11.31 -8.56 9.68
C LYS A 113 -10.89 -9.12 8.32
N GLN A 114 -11.73 -8.97 7.29
CA GLN A 114 -11.44 -9.44 5.93
C GLN A 114 -10.19 -8.76 5.34
N ARG A 115 -10.02 -7.45 5.56
CA ARG A 115 -8.81 -6.71 5.21
C ARG A 115 -7.56 -7.32 5.86
N GLY A 116 -7.64 -7.66 7.15
CA GLY A 116 -6.58 -8.38 7.86
C GLY A 116 -6.26 -9.75 7.24
N ASN A 117 -7.30 -10.52 6.89
CA ASN A 117 -7.15 -11.82 6.23
C ASN A 117 -6.47 -11.69 4.85
N ARG A 118 -6.92 -10.75 4.01
CA ARG A 118 -6.31 -10.47 2.70
C ARG A 118 -4.82 -10.19 2.83
N ARG A 119 -4.42 -9.33 3.78
CA ARG A 119 -3.01 -9.05 4.08
C ARG A 119 -2.23 -10.29 4.51
N SER A 120 -2.81 -11.13 5.38
CA SER A 120 -2.18 -12.37 5.83
C SER A 120 -1.96 -13.35 4.67
N HIS A 121 -2.96 -13.54 3.81
CA HIS A 121 -2.86 -14.38 2.63
C HIS A 121 -1.83 -13.86 1.62
N ALA A 122 -1.83 -12.54 1.37
CA ALA A 122 -0.82 -11.90 0.53
C ALA A 122 0.58 -12.09 1.11
N GLY A 123 0.78 -11.87 2.41
CA GLY A 123 2.08 -12.09 3.06
C GLY A 123 2.57 -13.54 2.95
N ARG A 124 1.67 -14.53 3.03
CA ARG A 124 2.02 -15.94 2.80
C ARG A 124 2.41 -16.21 1.35
N ALA A 125 1.70 -15.64 0.39
CA ALA A 125 2.02 -15.79 -1.03
C ALA A 125 3.34 -15.10 -1.39
N TRP A 126 3.56 -13.89 -0.87
CA TRP A 126 4.78 -13.12 -1.07
C TRP A 126 6.03 -13.88 -0.59
N LYS A 127 5.97 -14.55 0.56
CA LYS A 127 7.07 -15.41 1.04
C LYS A 127 7.47 -16.50 0.05
N ARG A 128 6.53 -17.06 -0.71
CA ARG A 128 6.84 -18.06 -1.75
C ARG A 128 7.53 -17.43 -2.95
N VAL A 129 7.09 -16.25 -3.36
CA VAL A 129 7.73 -15.48 -4.44
C VAL A 129 9.16 -15.09 -4.05
N LEU A 130 9.38 -14.66 -2.81
CA LEU A 130 10.71 -14.33 -2.30
C LEU A 130 11.68 -15.52 -2.32
N VAL A 131 11.22 -16.75 -2.10
CA VAL A 131 12.11 -17.93 -2.25
C VAL A 131 12.65 -18.05 -3.67
N ILE A 132 11.84 -17.72 -4.69
CA ILE A 132 12.28 -17.74 -6.09
C ILE A 132 13.30 -16.63 -6.35
N LEU A 133 13.11 -15.45 -5.75
CA LEU A 133 14.07 -14.35 -5.83
C LEU A 133 15.43 -14.74 -5.25
N VAL A 134 15.45 -15.35 -4.06
CA VAL A 134 16.70 -15.80 -3.45
C VAL A 134 17.46 -16.74 -4.36
N LEU A 135 16.76 -17.69 -4.99
CA LEU A 135 17.38 -18.61 -5.95
C LEU A 135 17.90 -17.86 -7.18
N ALA A 136 17.19 -16.82 -7.66
CA ALA A 136 17.66 -16.00 -8.77
C ALA A 136 18.95 -15.23 -8.43
N ILE A 137 19.04 -14.69 -7.20
CA ILE A 137 20.25 -14.03 -6.69
C ILE A 137 21.40 -15.04 -6.55
N GLN A 138 21.14 -16.21 -5.95
CA GLN A 138 22.15 -17.26 -5.77
C GLN A 138 22.67 -17.82 -7.10
N ASP A 139 21.80 -17.93 -8.10
CA ASP A 139 22.14 -18.37 -9.46
C ASP A 139 22.79 -17.23 -10.30
N GLY A 140 23.00 -16.03 -9.73
CA GLY A 140 23.65 -14.89 -10.39
C GLY A 140 22.82 -14.17 -11.46
N TRP A 141 21.50 -14.28 -11.42
CA TRP A 141 20.62 -13.64 -12.41
C TRP A 141 20.25 -12.19 -12.07
N CYS A 142 20.32 -11.80 -10.80
CA CYS A 142 20.08 -10.44 -10.33
C CYS A 142 20.76 -10.21 -8.98
N ASP A 143 20.94 -8.94 -8.63
CA ASP A 143 21.45 -8.53 -7.33
C ASP A 143 20.31 -8.10 -6.39
N VAL A 144 20.68 -7.52 -5.24
CA VAL A 144 19.73 -7.06 -4.22
C VAL A 144 19.00 -5.77 -4.65
N ASP A 145 19.53 -5.06 -5.64
CA ASP A 145 18.96 -3.83 -6.20
C ASP A 145 17.55 -4.04 -6.80
N ILE A 146 17.24 -5.26 -7.23
CA ILE A 146 15.88 -5.65 -7.64
C ILE A 146 14.84 -5.40 -6.55
N LEU A 147 15.20 -5.44 -5.26
CA LEU A 147 14.28 -5.12 -4.17
C LEU A 147 13.99 -3.61 -4.04
N LEU A 148 14.77 -2.77 -4.71
CA LEU A 148 14.60 -1.31 -4.75
C LEU A 148 13.73 -0.86 -5.92
N ASP A 149 13.37 -1.76 -6.84
CA ASP A 149 12.54 -1.41 -7.98
C ASP A 149 11.15 -0.93 -7.52
N PRO A 150 10.63 0.19 -8.07
CA PRO A 150 9.27 0.64 -7.78
C PRO A 150 8.20 -0.43 -8.01
N SER A 151 8.44 -1.33 -8.98
CA SER A 151 7.56 -2.47 -9.24
C SER A 151 7.49 -3.47 -8.08
N PHE A 152 8.57 -3.59 -7.31
CA PHE A 152 8.73 -4.53 -6.19
C PHE A 152 8.61 -3.89 -4.80
N LEU A 153 8.42 -2.57 -4.69
CA LEU A 153 8.15 -1.92 -3.42
C LEU A 153 6.78 -2.36 -2.89
N HIS A 154 6.75 -3.02 -1.71
CA HIS A 154 5.54 -3.67 -1.20
C HIS A 154 5.23 -3.40 0.26
N LEU A 155 3.96 -3.71 0.55
CA LEU A 155 3.33 -3.98 1.85
C LEU A 155 4.16 -3.49 3.04
N PRO A 156 3.86 -2.28 3.52
CA PRO A 156 4.45 -1.74 4.72
C PRO A 156 4.35 -2.76 5.86
N ARG A 157 5.41 -2.87 6.66
CA ARG A 157 5.48 -3.74 7.84
C ARG A 157 4.40 -3.32 8.84
N ARG A 158 4.11 -4.20 9.81
CA ARG A 158 3.04 -3.93 10.79
C ARG A 158 3.29 -2.66 11.62
N GLY A 159 4.56 -2.24 11.78
CA GLY A 159 4.95 -1.01 12.45
C GLY A 159 5.08 0.22 11.55
N ASP A 160 5.00 0.06 10.23
CA ASP A 160 5.14 1.17 9.30
C ASP A 160 3.84 2.01 9.32
N LYS A 161 3.97 3.31 9.57
CA LYS A 161 2.84 4.25 9.70
C LYS A 161 2.33 4.74 8.35
N VAL A 162 1.91 3.80 7.52
CA VAL A 162 1.43 4.06 6.14
C VAL A 162 -0.08 4.30 6.05
N ALA A 163 -0.74 4.45 7.19
CA ALA A 163 -2.15 4.78 7.17
C ALA A 163 -2.34 6.13 6.47
N TRP A 164 -3.37 6.24 5.65
CA TRP A 164 -3.84 7.55 5.21
C TRP A 164 -5.13 7.89 5.93
N PHE A 165 -5.41 9.19 5.98
CA PHE A 165 -6.43 9.77 6.82
C PHE A 165 -7.39 10.53 5.89
N PRO A 166 -8.59 9.98 5.60
CA PRO A 166 -9.50 10.58 4.63
C PRO A 166 -9.86 12.04 4.97
N GLY A 167 -9.76 12.93 3.97
CA GLY A 167 -10.00 14.37 4.09
C GLY A 167 -9.01 15.13 4.97
N PHE A 168 -7.92 14.49 5.41
CA PHE A 168 -6.89 15.14 6.21
C PHE A 168 -6.20 16.28 5.46
N VAL A 169 -5.93 16.13 4.16
CA VAL A 169 -5.25 17.17 3.35
C VAL A 169 -6.05 18.47 3.35
N SER A 170 -7.33 18.41 2.95
CA SER A 170 -8.19 19.58 2.91
C SER A 170 -8.49 20.13 4.31
N ARG A 171 -8.75 19.27 5.29
CA ARG A 171 -9.01 19.71 6.67
C ARG A 171 -7.79 20.35 7.33
N GLN A 172 -6.60 19.79 7.15
CA GLN A 172 -5.37 20.38 7.68
C GLN A 172 -5.11 21.75 7.07
N ALA A 173 -5.28 21.90 5.75
CA ALA A 173 -5.11 23.19 5.08
C ALA A 173 -6.07 24.26 5.63
N ASN A 174 -7.33 23.89 5.92
CA ASN A 174 -8.29 24.79 6.55
C ASN A 174 -7.96 25.12 8.02
N LEU A 175 -7.30 24.22 8.73
CA LEU A 175 -6.85 24.46 10.11
C LEU A 175 -5.61 25.38 10.14
N GLU A 176 -4.74 25.29 9.13
CA GLU A 176 -3.56 26.14 8.98
C GLU A 176 -3.93 27.54 8.48
N ASP A 177 -4.87 27.65 7.56
CA ASP A 177 -5.45 28.92 7.09
C ASP A 177 -6.99 28.88 7.15
N PRO A 178 -7.60 29.45 8.21
CA PRO A 178 -9.05 29.49 8.37
C PRO A 178 -9.80 30.23 7.25
N ASN A 179 -9.13 31.06 6.46
CA ASN A 179 -9.74 31.80 5.34
C ASN A 179 -9.68 31.03 4.02
N LEU A 180 -8.97 29.89 3.96
CA LEU A 180 -8.83 29.09 2.75
C LEU A 180 -10.18 28.50 2.31
N HIS A 181 -11.03 28.12 3.28
CA HIS A 181 -12.36 27.53 3.07
C HIS A 181 -12.40 26.42 2.01
N ARG A 182 -11.35 25.59 1.95
CA ARG A 182 -11.25 24.48 1.01
C ARG A 182 -12.38 23.48 1.29
N PRO A 183 -13.15 23.04 0.27
CA PRO A 183 -14.18 22.04 0.47
C PRO A 183 -13.55 20.74 0.98
N GLU A 184 -14.12 20.16 2.04
CA GLU A 184 -13.75 18.82 2.49
C GLU A 184 -14.40 17.75 1.60
N PRO A 185 -13.74 16.59 1.41
CA PRO A 185 -14.28 15.55 0.55
C PRO A 185 -15.57 14.96 1.12
N ALA A 186 -16.54 14.73 0.26
CA ALA A 186 -17.83 14.12 0.58
C ALA A 186 -17.83 12.59 0.42
N SER A 187 -16.82 12.05 -0.28
CA SER A 187 -16.66 10.61 -0.51
C SER A 187 -15.23 10.12 -0.21
N LEU A 188 -15.09 8.81 -0.01
CA LEU A 188 -13.77 8.19 0.10
C LEU A 188 -12.97 8.24 -1.20
N LEU A 189 -13.64 8.38 -2.35
CA LEU A 189 -12.98 8.53 -3.66
C LEU A 189 -12.35 9.91 -3.83
N GLU A 190 -13.05 10.96 -3.42
CA GLU A 190 -12.47 12.32 -3.41
C GLU A 190 -11.30 12.40 -2.45
N ALA A 191 -11.47 11.88 -1.23
CA ALA A 191 -10.39 11.82 -0.26
C ALA A 191 -9.18 11.01 -0.77
N LEU A 192 -9.42 9.94 -1.54
CA LEU A 192 -8.37 9.15 -2.17
C LEU A 192 -7.58 9.98 -3.20
N ARG A 193 -8.27 10.74 -4.06
CA ARG A 193 -7.60 11.62 -5.03
C ARG A 193 -6.71 12.66 -4.34
N GLU A 194 -7.22 13.30 -3.28
CA GLU A 194 -6.46 14.28 -2.51
C GLU A 194 -5.16 13.69 -1.94
N ILE A 195 -5.22 12.47 -1.38
CA ILE A 195 -4.01 11.85 -0.81
C ILE A 195 -3.07 11.34 -1.90
N ASP A 196 -3.57 10.84 -3.03
CA ASP A 196 -2.73 10.36 -4.13
C ASP A 196 -1.98 11.54 -4.79
N GLU A 197 -2.62 12.71 -4.91
CA GLU A 197 -1.98 13.96 -5.35
C GLU A 197 -0.93 14.46 -4.34
N ALA A 198 -1.26 14.44 -3.04
CA ALA A 198 -0.35 14.90 -2.00
C ALA A 198 0.81 13.92 -1.73
N GLU A 199 0.61 12.64 -2.03
CA GLU A 199 1.55 11.56 -1.75
C GLU A 199 1.66 10.56 -2.94
N PRO A 200 2.23 10.97 -4.10
CA PRO A 200 2.29 10.15 -5.33
C PRO A 200 3.05 8.81 -5.17
N TRP A 201 3.85 8.66 -4.12
CA TRP A 201 4.52 7.39 -3.81
C TRP A 201 3.52 6.27 -3.48
N ARG A 202 2.30 6.58 -3.02
CA ARG A 202 1.28 5.58 -2.64
C ARG A 202 0.79 4.76 -3.82
N ILE A 203 0.74 5.39 -4.99
CA ILE A 203 0.45 4.77 -6.29
C ILE A 203 1.71 4.22 -6.97
N GLN A 204 2.84 4.10 -6.26
CA GLN A 204 4.13 3.64 -6.81
C GLN A 204 4.58 4.46 -8.04
N PHE A 205 4.27 5.77 -8.08
CA PHE A 205 4.54 6.65 -9.22
C PHE A 205 3.86 6.21 -10.53
N ARG A 206 2.82 5.37 -10.46
CA ARG A 206 1.99 4.98 -11.61
C ARG A 206 1.03 6.11 -11.93
N GLY A 207 1.45 7.09 -12.73
CA GLY A 207 0.61 8.22 -13.12
C GLY A 207 1.28 9.60 -13.09
N THR A 208 2.61 9.67 -13.01
CA THR A 208 3.39 10.87 -13.36
C THR A 208 3.74 10.88 -14.85
#